data_AF-A0A6V2XXW3-F1
#
_entry.id   AF-A0A6V2XXW3-F1
#
_cell.length_a   1.000
_cell.length_b   1.000
_cell.length_c   1.000
_cell.angle_alpha   90.00
_cell.angle_beta   90.00
_cell.angle_gamma   90.00
#
_symmetry.space_group_name_H-M   'P 1'
#
loop_
_entity.id
_entity.type
_entity.pdbx_description
1 polymer ?
#
loop_
_entity_poly.entity_id
_entity_poly.type
_entity_poly.pdbx_seq_one_letter_code
_entity_poly.pdbx_strand_id
1 'polypeptide(L)'
;MLELVAAASERLQSDPLPLEVSSGLVEESYQLKRELSSGRGFRVVEGVALCGQRNYSLKFVHGHGVRATKPLDTMQCLHLITSFVGEVFAHPTFVCVVMRWGMHEVDGSHQLAAVIAEAVRLLRELLPSGGQSRYLRLSSSVLQRLLLRMACLDSHLGDSLWLP
;
A
#
# COMPACT_ATOMS: atom_id res chain seq x y z
N MET A 1 -20.52 -5.16 -10.89
CA MET A 1 -19.06 -4.95 -10.97
C MET A 1 -18.74 -3.66 -11.70
N LEU A 2 -19.25 -3.48 -12.92
CA LEU A 2 -19.15 -2.22 -13.68
C LEU A 2 -19.72 -1.00 -12.95
N GLU A 3 -20.86 -1.10 -12.26
CA GLU A 3 -21.47 0.04 -11.57
C GLU A 3 -20.65 0.55 -10.36
N LEU A 4 -19.93 -0.33 -9.68
CA LEU A 4 -19.11 0.02 -8.52
C LEU A 4 -17.77 0.63 -8.95
N VAL A 5 -17.21 0.13 -10.06
CA VAL A 5 -16.02 0.72 -10.72
C VAL A 5 -16.39 2.06 -11.35
N ALA A 6 -17.56 2.18 -11.96
CA ALA A 6 -18.10 3.45 -12.47
C ALA A 6 -18.34 4.46 -11.34
N ALA A 7 -18.95 4.04 -10.22
CA ALA A 7 -19.13 4.90 -9.06
C ALA A 7 -17.80 5.30 -8.39
N ALA A 8 -16.81 4.42 -8.38
CA ALA A 8 -15.45 4.73 -7.91
C ALA A 8 -14.72 5.68 -8.89
N SER A 9 -14.94 5.51 -10.19
CA SER A 9 -14.38 6.34 -11.27
C SER A 9 -15.01 7.74 -11.29
N GLU A 10 -16.34 7.86 -11.14
CA GLU A 10 -17.04 9.14 -10.98
C GLU A 10 -16.61 9.86 -9.71
N ARG A 11 -16.42 9.12 -8.60
CA ARG A 11 -15.83 9.67 -7.37
C ARG A 11 -14.38 10.12 -7.54
N LEU A 12 -13.59 9.43 -8.36
CA LEU A 12 -12.21 9.82 -8.67
C LEU A 12 -12.12 11.04 -9.59
N GLN A 13 -13.03 11.16 -10.57
CA GLN A 13 -13.14 12.34 -11.44
C GLN A 13 -13.65 13.56 -10.67
N SER A 14 -14.49 13.37 -9.65
CA SER A 14 -15.00 14.43 -8.77
C SER A 14 -14.13 14.73 -7.55
N ASP A 15 -13.00 14.04 -7.38
CA ASP A 15 -12.07 14.25 -6.27
C ASP A 15 -10.76 14.89 -6.76
N PRO A 16 -10.75 16.22 -6.98
CA PRO A 16 -9.61 16.99 -7.44
C PRO A 16 -8.51 17.11 -6.37
N LEU A 17 -8.71 16.54 -5.18
CA LEU A 17 -7.76 16.71 -4.09
C LEU A 17 -6.47 15.95 -4.41
N PRO A 18 -5.30 16.60 -4.26
CA PRO A 18 -4.02 15.93 -4.38
C PRO A 18 -3.97 14.71 -3.46
N LEU A 19 -3.19 13.70 -3.85
CA LEU A 19 -2.83 12.64 -2.91
C LEU A 19 -1.95 13.31 -1.85
N GLU A 20 -2.52 13.55 -0.67
CA GLU A 20 -1.78 14.09 0.47
C GLU A 20 -0.86 13.00 1.02
N VAL A 21 0.35 12.95 0.47
CA VAL A 21 1.42 12.10 0.95
C VAL A 21 2.20 12.87 2.01
N SER A 22 2.36 12.27 3.18
CA SER A 22 3.13 12.85 4.27
C SER A 22 4.54 12.26 4.31
N SER A 23 5.48 12.96 4.93
CA SER A 23 6.77 12.38 5.30
C SER A 23 6.63 11.61 6.61
N GLY A 24 7.35 10.50 6.75
CA GLY A 24 7.45 9.84 8.06
C GLY A 24 8.29 8.58 8.05
N LEU A 25 8.89 8.29 9.21
CA LEU A 25 9.56 7.02 9.50
C LEU A 25 8.65 6.13 10.34
N VAL A 26 8.86 4.81 10.21
CA VAL A 26 8.10 3.83 11.02
C VAL A 26 8.38 4.05 12.50
N GLU A 27 9.64 4.29 12.84
CA GLU A 27 10.17 4.47 14.19
C GLU A 27 9.63 5.72 14.90
N GLU A 28 9.14 6.71 14.14
CA GLU A 28 8.48 7.91 14.68
C GLU A 28 7.05 7.63 15.17
N SER A 29 6.44 6.54 14.69
CA SER A 29 5.05 6.17 15.02
C SER A 29 4.93 4.86 15.81
N TYR A 30 5.93 3.98 15.70
CA TYR A 30 5.90 2.63 16.25
C TYR A 30 7.22 2.24 16.93
N GLN A 31 7.09 1.64 18.11
CA GLN A 31 8.19 0.92 18.74
C GLN A 31 8.24 -0.51 18.19
N LEU A 32 9.35 -0.87 17.54
CA LEU A 32 9.61 -2.23 17.06
C LEU A 32 10.01 -3.13 18.24
N LYS A 33 9.38 -4.32 18.34
CA LYS A 33 9.61 -5.29 19.41
C LYS A 33 10.35 -6.52 18.88
N ARG A 34 9.62 -7.62 18.66
CA ARG A 34 10.18 -8.90 18.24
C ARG A 34 9.80 -9.23 16.81
N GLU A 35 10.66 -10.00 16.14
CA GLU A 35 10.33 -10.60 14.86
C GLU A 35 9.28 -11.70 15.07
N LEU A 36 8.25 -11.70 14.22
CA LEU A 36 7.18 -12.71 14.20
C LEU A 36 7.40 -13.74 13.10
N SER A 37 7.92 -13.29 11.96
CA SER A 37 8.16 -14.12 10.78
C SER A 37 9.16 -13.43 9.85
N SER A 38 9.97 -14.18 9.13
CA SER A 38 10.87 -13.65 8.11
C SER A 38 11.04 -14.64 6.97
N GLY A 39 11.45 -14.11 5.82
CA GLY A 39 11.72 -14.91 4.64
C GLY A 39 12.40 -14.09 3.55
N ARG A 40 12.52 -14.67 2.36
CA ARG A 40 13.16 -13.98 1.24
C ARG A 40 12.37 -12.74 0.85
N GLY A 41 12.96 -11.57 1.03
CA GLY A 41 12.37 -10.30 0.63
C GLY A 41 11.33 -9.73 1.60
N PHE A 42 11.08 -10.37 2.75
CA PHE A 42 10.16 -9.83 3.75
C PHE A 42 10.59 -10.13 5.19
N ARG A 43 10.13 -9.29 6.11
CA ARG A 43 10.11 -9.57 7.55
C ARG A 43 8.84 -9.00 8.18
N VAL A 44 8.33 -9.66 9.19
CA VAL A 44 7.17 -9.22 9.99
C VAL A 44 7.63 -9.05 11.42
N VAL A 45 7.35 -7.87 11.98
CA VAL A 45 7.76 -7.49 13.33
C VAL A 45 6.54 -7.05 14.11
N GLU A 46 6.48 -7.41 15.39
CA GLU A 46 5.53 -6.83 16.32
C GLU A 46 5.91 -5.37 16.56
N GLY A 47 4.96 -4.46 16.32
CA GLY A 47 5.14 -3.05 16.60
C GLY A 47 4.04 -2.51 17.49
N VAL A 48 4.42 -1.65 18.42
CA VAL A 48 3.51 -0.99 19.36
C VAL A 48 3.40 0.47 18.93
N ALA A 49 2.19 0.94 18.64
CA ALA A 49 1.97 2.34 18.34
C ALA A 49 2.37 3.20 19.55
N LEU A 50 3.24 4.19 19.32
CA LEU A 50 3.69 5.10 20.38
C LEU A 50 2.50 5.86 20.97
N CYS A 51 1.56 6.27 20.10
CA CYS A 51 0.26 6.80 20.49
C CYS A 51 -0.73 5.65 20.78
N GLY A 52 -1.30 5.63 21.98
CA GLY A 52 -2.38 4.70 22.34
C GLY A 52 -1.95 3.26 22.68
N GLN A 53 -0.66 2.92 22.60
CA GLN A 53 -0.09 1.65 23.08
C GLN A 53 -0.80 0.39 22.53
N ARG A 54 -1.22 0.43 21.26
CA ARG A 54 -1.85 -0.72 20.58
C ARG A 54 -0.82 -1.52 19.78
N ASN A 55 -1.01 -2.83 19.72
CA ASN A 55 -0.16 -3.74 18.96
C ASN A 55 -0.60 -3.84 17.49
N TYR A 56 0.40 -3.93 16.61
CA TYR A 56 0.26 -4.07 15.17
C TYR A 56 1.27 -5.08 14.64
N SER A 57 0.98 -5.64 13.48
CA SER A 57 1.93 -6.44 12.71
C SER A 57 2.55 -5.55 11.63
N LEU A 58 3.86 -5.33 11.69
CA LEU A 58 4.56 -4.46 10.75
C LEU A 58 5.29 -5.33 9.75
N LYS A 59 4.76 -5.35 8.52
CA LYS A 59 5.27 -6.18 7.43
C LYS A 59 6.16 -5.37 6.52
N PHE A 60 7.46 -5.60 6.60
CA PHE A 60 8.46 -4.97 5.74
C PHE A 60 8.68 -5.84 4.50
N VAL A 61 8.55 -5.22 3.33
CA VAL A 61 8.80 -5.83 2.02
C VAL A 61 9.97 -5.10 1.38
N HIS A 62 11.01 -5.83 1.00
CA HIS A 62 12.22 -5.29 0.39
C HIS A 62 12.19 -5.48 -1.13
N GLY A 63 12.11 -4.38 -1.87
CA GLY A 63 12.18 -4.32 -3.34
C GLY A 63 11.39 -5.40 -4.08
N HIS A 64 11.93 -5.89 -5.21
CA HIS A 64 11.38 -6.99 -6.01
C HIS A 64 11.37 -8.37 -5.31
N GLY A 65 11.65 -8.41 -4.00
CA GLY A 65 11.82 -9.66 -3.25
C GLY A 65 10.51 -10.43 -3.06
N VAL A 66 9.37 -9.74 -3.13
CA VAL A 66 8.06 -10.36 -3.03
C VAL A 66 7.34 -10.24 -4.36
N ARG A 67 7.14 -11.37 -5.04
CA ARG A 67 6.30 -11.44 -6.25
C ARG A 67 4.98 -12.10 -5.89
N ALA A 68 3.87 -11.44 -6.24
CA ALA A 68 2.57 -12.07 -6.16
C ALA A 68 2.51 -13.23 -7.18
N THR A 69 2.27 -14.44 -6.71
CA THR A 69 2.08 -15.63 -7.55
C THR A 69 0.75 -15.59 -8.31
N LYS A 70 -0.23 -14.89 -7.75
CA LYS A 70 -1.50 -14.53 -8.37
C LYS A 70 -1.84 -13.10 -7.95
N PRO A 71 -2.07 -12.18 -8.89
CA PRO A 71 -2.47 -10.82 -8.53
C PRO A 71 -3.85 -10.84 -7.88
N LEU A 72 -4.00 -10.09 -6.79
CA LEU A 72 -5.30 -9.75 -6.22
C LEU A 72 -5.98 -8.77 -7.17
N ASP A 73 -7.28 -8.94 -7.37
CA ASP A 73 -8.05 -7.91 -8.08
C ASP A 73 -8.18 -6.63 -7.21
N THR A 74 -8.54 -5.52 -7.86
CA THR A 74 -8.65 -4.21 -7.21
C THR A 74 -9.63 -4.23 -6.03
N MET A 75 -10.76 -4.95 -6.15
CA MET A 75 -11.78 -4.99 -5.10
C MET A 75 -11.30 -5.80 -3.89
N GLN A 76 -10.61 -6.91 -4.13
CA GLN A 76 -9.94 -7.69 -3.09
C GLN A 76 -8.92 -6.83 -2.36
N CYS A 77 -8.07 -6.10 -3.08
CA CYS A 77 -7.09 -5.20 -2.47
C CYS A 77 -7.76 -4.14 -1.59
N LEU A 78 -8.80 -3.46 -2.10
CA LEU A 78 -9.53 -2.42 -1.36
C LEU A 78 -10.20 -2.97 -0.10
N HIS A 79 -10.81 -4.15 -0.19
CA HIS A 79 -11.43 -4.81 0.95
C HIS A 79 -10.38 -5.15 2.04
N LEU A 80 -9.25 -5.73 1.65
CA LEU A 80 -8.17 -6.07 2.58
C LEU A 80 -7.55 -4.84 3.23
N ILE A 81 -7.35 -3.75 2.48
CA ILE A 81 -6.80 -2.50 3.01
C ILE A 81 -7.75 -1.89 4.02
N THR A 82 -9.03 -1.79 3.68
CA THR A 82 -10.07 -1.26 4.59
C THR A 82 -10.14 -2.05 5.89
N SER A 83 -10.04 -3.38 5.77
CA SER A 83 -10.23 -4.27 6.90
C SER A 83 -9.00 -4.36 7.80
N PHE A 84 -7.78 -4.31 7.23
CA PHE A 84 -6.59 -4.75 7.96
C PHE A 84 -5.41 -3.78 7.91
N VAL A 85 -5.34 -2.84 6.96
CA VAL A 85 -4.20 -1.94 6.81
C VAL A 85 -4.51 -0.60 7.46
N GLY A 86 -3.67 -0.18 8.40
CA GLY A 86 -3.78 1.15 9.02
C GLY A 86 -3.09 2.22 8.17
N GLU A 87 -1.82 1.97 7.85
CA GLU A 87 -0.97 2.89 7.12
C GLU A 87 0.21 2.16 6.48
N VAL A 88 0.89 2.85 5.57
CA VAL A 88 2.06 2.36 4.85
C VAL A 88 3.18 3.38 4.95
N PHE A 89 4.37 2.91 5.30
CA PHE A 89 5.59 3.69 5.24
C PHE A 89 6.45 3.19 4.08
N ALA A 90 6.93 4.10 3.25
CA ALA A 90 7.80 3.80 2.14
C ALA A 90 9.20 4.34 2.40
N HIS A 91 10.18 3.46 2.48
CA HIS A 91 11.60 3.74 2.46
C HIS A 91 12.15 3.53 1.04
N PRO A 92 13.30 4.13 0.65
CA PRO A 92 13.95 3.83 -0.64
C PRO A 92 14.25 2.35 -0.90
N THR A 93 14.38 1.55 0.14
CA THR A 93 14.78 0.13 0.04
C THR A 93 13.69 -0.84 0.48
N PHE A 94 12.62 -0.36 1.12
CA PHE A 94 11.54 -1.22 1.62
C PHE A 94 10.22 -0.47 1.71
N VAL A 95 9.13 -1.23 1.75
CA VAL A 95 7.79 -0.75 2.10
C VAL A 95 7.34 -1.47 3.36
N CYS A 96 6.94 -0.73 4.38
CA CYS A 96 6.37 -1.26 5.62
C CYS A 96 4.86 -1.08 5.60
N VAL A 97 4.13 -2.19 5.57
CA VAL A 97 2.68 -2.23 5.68
C VAL A 97 2.31 -2.45 7.14
N VAL A 98 1.65 -1.46 7.74
CA VAL A 98 1.16 -1.58 9.12
C VAL A 98 -0.21 -2.25 9.11
N MET A 99 -0.24 -3.47 9.61
CA MET A 99 -1.44 -4.30 9.65
C MET A 99 -1.97 -4.39 11.07
N ARG A 100 -3.30 -4.48 11.23
CA ARG A 100 -3.93 -4.83 12.51
C ARG A 100 -3.28 -6.11 13.07
N TRP A 101 -3.21 -6.22 14.39
CA TRP A 101 -2.58 -7.35 15.06
C TRP A 101 -3.07 -8.71 14.51
N GLY A 102 -2.15 -9.62 14.21
CA GLY A 102 -2.44 -10.94 13.62
C GLY A 102 -2.75 -10.94 12.11
N MET A 103 -3.14 -9.82 11.51
CA MET A 103 -3.62 -9.80 10.11
C MET A 103 -2.52 -10.01 9.05
N HIS A 104 -1.25 -10.05 9.45
CA HIS A 104 -0.17 -10.41 8.54
C HIS A 104 -0.28 -11.86 8.03
N GLU A 105 -0.96 -12.73 8.79
CA GLU A 105 -1.22 -14.13 8.42
C GLU A 105 -2.24 -14.24 7.28
N VAL A 106 -3.23 -13.33 7.22
CA VAL A 106 -4.18 -13.27 6.11
C VAL A 106 -3.48 -12.91 4.80
N ASP A 107 -2.44 -12.06 4.87
CA ASP A 107 -1.54 -11.82 3.75
C ASP A 107 -0.34 -12.79 3.77
N GLY A 108 -0.54 -14.05 4.19
CA GLY A 108 0.53 -15.05 4.29
C GLY A 108 1.18 -15.40 2.94
N SER A 109 0.47 -15.19 1.82
CA SER A 109 1.04 -15.30 0.46
C SER A 109 1.67 -14.00 -0.06
N HIS A 110 1.69 -12.95 0.77
CA HIS A 110 2.29 -11.64 0.48
C HIS A 110 1.74 -10.91 -0.75
N GLN A 111 0.56 -11.30 -1.23
CA GLN A 111 -0.03 -10.74 -2.45
C GLN A 111 -0.43 -9.27 -2.23
N LEU A 112 -1.04 -8.95 -1.09
CA LEU A 112 -1.43 -7.57 -0.78
C LEU A 112 -0.18 -6.71 -0.61
N ALA A 113 0.80 -7.17 0.15
CA ALA A 113 2.03 -6.41 0.36
C ALA A 113 2.81 -6.19 -0.94
N ALA A 114 2.78 -7.14 -1.88
CA ALA A 114 3.36 -6.98 -3.22
C ALA A 114 2.64 -5.90 -4.04
N VAL A 115 1.30 -5.92 -4.07
CA VAL A 115 0.50 -4.90 -4.78
C VAL A 115 0.76 -3.51 -4.18
N ILE A 116 0.78 -3.40 -2.85
CA ILE A 116 1.08 -2.14 -2.16
C ILE A 116 2.49 -1.66 -2.49
N ALA A 117 3.49 -2.55 -2.46
CA ALA A 117 4.87 -2.18 -2.76
C ALA A 117 5.03 -1.66 -4.19
N GLU A 118 4.36 -2.30 -5.15
CA GLU A 118 4.36 -1.88 -6.55
C GLU A 118 3.64 -0.54 -6.74
N ALA A 119 2.49 -0.35 -6.11
CA ALA A 119 1.76 0.92 -6.16
C ALA A 119 2.58 2.09 -5.61
N VAL A 120 3.28 1.86 -4.50
CA VAL A 120 4.18 2.85 -3.89
C VAL A 120 5.41 3.11 -4.77
N ARG A 121 5.92 2.08 -5.46
CA ARG A 121 7.03 2.22 -6.42
C ARG A 121 6.63 3.14 -7.57
N LEU A 122 5.48 2.87 -8.20
CA LEU A 122 4.94 3.70 -9.28
C LEU A 122 4.66 5.13 -8.81
N LEU A 123 4.09 5.30 -7.62
CA LEU A 123 3.91 6.63 -7.03
C LEU A 123 5.24 7.39 -6.96
N ARG A 124 6.32 6.75 -6.48
CA ARG A 124 7.64 7.39 -6.37
C ARG A 124 8.21 7.85 -7.72
N GLU A 125 7.92 7.15 -8.81
CA GLU A 125 8.34 7.55 -10.16
C GLU A 125 7.61 8.81 -10.65
N LEU A 126 6.39 9.05 -10.14
CA LEU A 126 5.57 10.21 -10.48
C LEU A 126 5.85 11.43 -9.59
N LEU A 127 6.50 11.24 -8.44
CA LEU A 127 6.84 12.33 -7.55
C LEU A 127 8.05 13.11 -8.10
N PRO A 128 8.01 14.46 -8.12
CA PRO A 128 9.12 15.26 -8.61
C PRO A 128 10.37 15.01 -7.76
N SER A 129 11.50 14.74 -8.43
CA SER A 129 12.80 14.41 -7.84
C SER A 129 13.37 15.48 -6.89
N GLY A 130 12.73 16.64 -6.81
CA GLY A 130 13.27 17.88 -6.22
C GLY A 130 12.71 18.30 -4.86
N GLY A 131 11.88 17.51 -4.15
CA GLY A 131 11.41 17.99 -2.84
C GLY A 131 10.51 17.13 -1.97
N GLN A 132 10.06 15.95 -2.43
CA GLN A 132 9.27 15.08 -1.56
C GLN A 132 10.17 14.14 -0.77
N SER A 133 9.90 14.07 0.54
CA SER A 133 10.70 13.32 1.50
C SER A 133 11.02 11.91 0.99
N ARG A 134 12.30 11.54 1.11
CA ARG A 134 12.83 10.21 0.81
C ARG A 134 12.00 9.09 1.48
N TYR A 135 11.29 9.45 2.55
CA TYR A 135 10.45 8.63 3.39
C TYR A 135 9.00 9.09 3.27
N LEU A 136 8.13 8.23 2.76
CA LEU A 136 6.71 8.55 2.58
C LEU A 136 5.88 7.81 3.63
N ARG A 137 4.81 8.45 4.08
CA ARG A 137 3.78 7.88 4.92
C ARG A 137 2.43 8.10 4.27
N LEU A 138 1.72 7.00 4.02
CA LEU A 138 0.41 6.96 3.39
C LEU A 138 -0.60 6.39 4.38
N SER A 139 -1.68 7.12 4.63
CA SER A 139 -2.83 6.54 5.33
C SER A 139 -3.50 5.47 4.47
N SER A 140 -4.31 4.61 5.10
CA SER A 140 -5.13 3.63 4.37
C SER A 140 -6.03 4.27 3.30
N SER A 141 -6.61 5.45 3.58
CA SER A 141 -7.45 6.16 2.61
C SER A 141 -6.67 6.66 1.40
N VAL A 142 -5.45 7.20 1.60
CA VAL A 142 -4.57 7.64 0.51
C VAL A 142 -4.12 6.42 -0.32
N LEU A 143 -3.81 5.31 0.32
CA LEU A 143 -3.45 4.06 -0.36
C LEU A 143 -4.62 3.52 -1.21
N GLN A 144 -5.85 3.55 -0.70
CA GLN A 144 -7.04 3.16 -1.47
C GLN A 144 -7.23 4.02 -2.72
N ARG A 145 -7.09 5.36 -2.57
CA ARG A 145 -7.18 6.30 -3.69
C ARG A 145 -6.07 6.03 -4.71
N LEU A 146 -4.85 5.74 -4.27
CA LEU A 146 -3.73 5.37 -5.15
C LEU A 146 -4.05 4.13 -5.99
N LEU A 147 -4.51 3.05 -5.36
CA LEU A 147 -4.84 1.81 -6.06
C LEU A 147 -6.00 1.96 -7.03
N LEU A 148 -7.04 2.73 -6.65
CA LEU A 148 -8.14 3.05 -7.55
C LEU A 148 -7.66 3.83 -8.78
N ARG A 149 -6.81 4.85 -8.59
CA ARG A 149 -6.23 5.62 -9.70
C ARG A 149 -5.40 4.75 -10.63
N MET A 150 -4.60 3.84 -10.08
CA MET A 150 -3.83 2.88 -10.87
C MET A 150 -4.74 1.93 -11.67
N ALA A 151 -5.80 1.40 -11.06
CA ALA A 151 -6.74 0.52 -11.75
C ALA A 151 -7.49 1.25 -12.88
N CYS A 152 -7.88 2.52 -12.68
CA CYS A 152 -8.47 3.34 -13.72
C CYS A 152 -7.49 3.60 -14.87
N LEU A 153 -6.22 3.87 -14.56
CA LEU A 153 -5.19 4.07 -15.58
C LEU A 153 -4.96 2.78 -16.38
N ASP A 154 -4.86 1.63 -15.72
CA ASP A 154 -4.67 0.34 -16.38
C ASP A 154 -5.85 -0.02 -17.31
N SER A 155 -7.09 0.23 -16.85
CA SER A 155 -8.28 0.08 -17.69
C SER A 155 -8.24 1.01 -18.91
N HIS A 156 -7.89 2.28 -18.72
CA HIS A 156 -7.84 3.26 -19.81
C HIS A 156 -6.74 2.92 -20.83
N LEU A 157 -5.57 2.47 -20.36
CA LEU A 157 -4.49 2.01 -21.22
C LEU A 157 -4.87 0.72 -21.95
N GLY A 158 -5.55 -0.22 -21.30
CA GLY A 158 -6.10 -1.40 -21.95
C GLY A 158 -7.03 -1.02 -23.10
N ASP A 159 -8.02 -0.17 -22.83
CA ASP A 159 -8.96 0.27 -23.86
C ASP A 159 -8.28 1.00 -25.03
N SER A 160 -7.17 1.71 -24.76
CA SER A 160 -6.42 2.48 -25.77
C SER A 160 -5.37 1.66 -26.54
N LEU A 161 -4.79 0.63 -25.93
CA LEU A 161 -3.80 -0.28 -26.53
C LEU A 161 -4.46 -1.39 -27.37
N TRP A 162 -5.75 -1.63 -27.16
CA TRP A 162 -6.57 -2.59 -27.91
C TRP A 162 -7.61 -1.89 -28.82
N LEU A 163 -7.36 -0.66 -29.24
CA LEU A 163 -8.06 -0.09 -30.40
C LEU A 163 -7.60 -0.84 -31.67
N PRO A 164 -8.52 -1.27 -32.55
CA PRO A 164 -8.18 -1.88 -33.84
C PRO A 164 -7.40 -0.94 -34.77
#